data_AF-A0AA86PQR1-F1
#
_entry.id   AF-A0AA86PQR1-F1
#
_cell.length_a   1.000
_cell.length_b   1.000
_cell.length_c   1.000
_cell.angle_alpha   90.00
_cell.angle_beta   90.00
_cell.angle_gamma   90.00
#
_symmetry.space_group_name_H-M   'P 1'
#
loop_
_entity.id
_entity.type
_entity.pdbx_description
1 polymer ?
#
loop_
_entity_poly.entity_id
_entity_poly.type
_entity_poly.pdbx_seq_one_letter_code
_entity_poly.pdbx_strand_id
1 'polypeptide(L)'
;MSEYQILPIPGFERYTINEDGEVFDTKDNKQIIQTLDKDGYYRIKLVDQNNKRFNKYVHRLLAETFIPNPLNLPEVDHILAIKTDNRLTNLRWVSRSDNQKNKNGYNDLFEFVDTLPEDADEVEFYTGHQLQNYYYSPSLNKMYFNNGVRIRIMIPRYCRKSLIYLCLDRFNKHIQIYLTRLQKGLYNNE
;
A
#
# COMPACT_ATOMS: atom_id res chain seq x y z
N MET A 1 0.51 17.71 25.56
CA MET A 1 0.43 18.16 24.16
C MET A 1 1.74 17.74 23.54
N SER A 2 1.76 16.72 22.67
CA SER A 2 3.01 16.36 21.99
C SER A 2 3.42 17.52 21.10
N GLU A 3 4.63 18.03 21.28
CA GLU A 3 5.23 18.97 20.35
C GLU A 3 5.33 18.27 19.00
N TYR A 4 4.64 18.78 17.98
CA TYR A 4 4.79 18.30 16.61
C TYR A 4 6.25 18.49 16.19
N GLN A 5 6.88 17.42 15.69
CA GLN A 5 8.24 17.53 15.18
C GLN A 5 8.20 18.24 13.82
N ILE A 6 8.86 19.39 13.75
CA ILE A 6 9.02 20.17 12.51
C ILE A 6 10.49 20.09 12.11
N LEU A 7 10.78 19.53 10.95
CA LEU A 7 12.15 19.31 10.48
C LEU A 7 12.42 20.03 9.14
N PRO A 8 13.66 20.45 8.88
CA PRO A 8 14.07 20.94 7.57
C PRO A 8 13.90 19.86 6.50
N ILE A 9 13.46 20.27 5.31
CA ILE A 9 13.32 19.36 4.17
C ILE A 9 14.71 19.15 3.53
N PRO A 10 15.21 17.92 3.40
CA PRO A 10 16.51 17.65 2.79
C PRO A 10 16.64 18.23 1.37
N GLY A 11 17.68 19.02 1.12
CA GLY A 11 17.94 19.70 -0.17
C GLY A 11 17.04 20.91 -0.44
N PHE A 12 16.24 21.33 0.55
CA PHE A 12 15.34 22.48 0.51
C PHE A 12 15.33 23.16 1.88
N GLU A 13 16.49 23.55 2.39
CA GLU A 13 16.71 23.98 3.78
C GLU A 13 15.90 25.23 4.19
N ARG A 14 15.43 26.01 3.20
CA ARG A 14 14.46 27.12 3.40
C ARG A 14 13.10 26.64 3.89
N TYR A 15 12.77 25.37 3.67
CA TYR A 15 11.46 24.82 3.94
C TYR A 15 11.54 23.80 5.06
N THR A 16 10.51 23.78 5.88
CA THR A 16 10.33 22.79 6.95
C THR A 16 9.03 22.04 6.72
N ILE A 17 8.96 20.81 7.23
CA ILE A 17 7.78 19.95 7.16
C ILE A 17 7.50 19.35 8.53
N ASN A 18 6.22 19.24 8.89
CA ASN A 18 5.78 18.53 10.09
C ASN A 18 5.26 17.12 9.76
N GLU A 19 5.00 16.31 10.79
CA GLU A 19 4.53 14.93 10.62
C GLU A 19 3.16 14.80 9.93
N ASP A 20 2.33 15.86 9.97
CA ASP A 20 1.04 15.94 9.26
C ASP A 20 1.21 16.29 7.77
N GLY A 21 2.44 16.55 7.32
CA GLY A 21 2.77 16.88 5.93
C GLY A 21 2.58 18.34 5.58
N GLU A 22 2.36 19.22 6.55
CA GLU A 22 2.30 20.65 6.35
C GLU A 22 3.70 21.21 6.13
N VAL A 23 3.85 22.03 5.09
CA VAL A 23 5.14 22.61 4.70
C VAL A 23 5.13 24.11 4.95
N PHE A 24 6.19 24.61 5.57
CA PHE A 24 6.35 26.02 5.92
C PHE A 24 7.62 26.58 5.28
N ASP A 25 7.50 27.80 4.75
CA ASP A 25 8.62 28.60 4.25
C ASP A 25 9.18 29.44 5.38
N THR A 26 10.42 29.18 5.79
CA THR A 26 11.05 29.87 6.92
C THR A 26 11.42 31.32 6.61
N LYS A 27 11.54 31.68 5.32
CA LYS A 27 11.86 33.05 4.90
C LYS A 27 10.64 33.95 4.99
N ASP A 28 9.51 33.48 4.47
CA ASP A 28 8.27 34.27 4.39
C ASP A 28 7.31 33.98 5.57
N ASN A 29 7.71 33.07 6.47
CA ASN A 29 6.93 32.56 7.60
C ASN A 29 5.49 32.20 7.23
N LYS A 30 5.33 31.43 6.15
CA LYS A 30 4.02 31.06 5.60
C LYS A 30 3.93 29.57 5.31
N GLN A 31 2.75 29.02 5.50
CA GLN A 31 2.42 27.68 5.04
C GLN A 31 2.35 27.67 3.51
N ILE A 32 2.96 26.65 2.89
CA ILE A 32 2.90 26.41 1.46
C ILE A 32 1.66 25.55 1.17
N ILE A 33 0.77 26.10 0.35
CA ILE A 33 -0.47 25.43 -0.05
C ILE A 33 -0.15 24.22 -0.93
N GLN A 34 -0.67 23.07 -0.53
CA GLN A 34 -0.59 21.82 -1.28
C GLN A 34 -1.68 21.78 -2.35
N THR A 35 -1.38 21.16 -3.48
CA THR A 35 -2.34 20.94 -4.57
C THR A 35 -2.34 19.47 -4.95
N LEU A 36 -3.50 18.92 -5.32
CA LEU A 36 -3.58 17.59 -5.90
C LEU A 36 -3.10 17.61 -7.35
N ASP A 37 -2.32 16.61 -7.73
CA ASP A 37 -2.04 16.33 -9.13
C ASP A 37 -3.16 15.50 -9.79
N LYS A 38 -3.01 15.23 -11.09
CA LYS A 38 -3.98 14.45 -11.87
C LYS A 38 -4.12 13.00 -11.40
N ASP A 39 -3.09 12.47 -10.72
CA ASP A 39 -3.00 11.09 -10.28
C ASP A 39 -3.44 10.93 -8.80
N GLY A 40 -3.85 12.04 -8.15
CA GLY A 40 -4.39 12.09 -6.79
C GLY A 40 -3.37 12.31 -5.69
N TYR A 41 -2.13 12.72 -6.01
CA TYR A 41 -1.08 12.97 -5.03
C TYR A 41 -0.98 14.46 -4.69
N TYR A 42 -0.83 14.77 -3.40
CA TYR A 42 -0.47 16.12 -2.97
C TYR A 42 0.95 16.48 -3.43
N ARG A 43 1.07 17.65 -4.05
CA ARG A 43 2.32 18.24 -4.50
C ARG A 43 2.43 19.70 -4.10
N ILE A 44 3.68 20.15 -3.98
CA ILE A 44 4.06 21.53 -3.68
C ILE A 44 5.19 21.99 -4.61
N LYS A 45 5.33 23.30 -4.73
CA LYS A 45 6.42 23.95 -5.45
C LYS A 45 7.46 24.44 -4.46
N LEU A 46 8.68 23.97 -4.57
CA LEU A 46 9.81 24.40 -3.74
C LEU A 46 10.91 25.01 -4.61
N VAL A 47 11.78 25.79 -3.98
CA VAL A 47 12.95 26.41 -4.61
C VAL A 47 14.19 25.92 -3.89
N ASP A 48 15.18 25.42 -4.63
CA ASP A 48 16.45 25.01 -4.03
C ASP A 48 17.36 26.21 -3.72
N GLN A 49 18.52 25.95 -3.13
CA GLN A 49 19.54 26.97 -2.84
C GLN A 49 20.10 27.67 -4.09
N ASN A 50 19.92 27.09 -5.28
CA ASN A 50 20.36 27.66 -6.57
C ASN A 50 19.24 28.43 -7.28
N ASN A 51 18.15 28.75 -6.60
CA ASN A 51 16.95 29.41 -7.15
C ASN A 51 16.21 28.60 -8.24
N LYS A 52 16.44 27.29 -8.34
CA LYS A 52 15.74 26.41 -9.27
C LYS A 52 14.44 25.92 -8.65
N ARG A 53 13.36 25.92 -9.44
CA ARG A 53 12.01 25.52 -9.02
C ARG A 53 11.78 24.04 -9.26
N PHE A 54 11.20 23.35 -8.27
CA PHE A 54 10.86 21.94 -8.32
C PHE A 54 9.40 21.71 -7.92
N ASN A 55 8.75 20.74 -8.58
CA ASN A 55 7.52 20.17 -8.07
C ASN A 55 7.88 18.92 -7.27
N LYS A 56 7.49 18.88 -6.00
CA LYS A 56 7.76 17.77 -5.08
C LYS A 56 6.47 17.20 -4.54
N TYR A 57 6.44 15.89 -4.34
CA TYR A 57 5.29 15.19 -3.76
C TYR A 57 5.41 15.18 -2.23
N VAL A 58 4.31 15.47 -1.55
CA VAL A 58 4.31 15.64 -0.09
C VAL A 58 4.63 14.32 0.62
N HIS A 59 4.07 13.19 0.18
CA HIS A 59 4.39 11.87 0.73
C HIS A 59 5.88 11.52 0.63
N ARG A 60 6.56 11.95 -0.46
CA ARG A 60 8.01 11.74 -0.60
C ARG A 60 8.80 12.61 0.37
N LEU A 61 8.44 13.89 0.49
CA LEU A 61 9.11 14.80 1.41
C LEU A 61 8.98 14.29 2.86
N LEU A 62 7.81 13.80 3.24
CA LEU A 62 7.59 13.17 4.54
C LEU A 62 8.49 11.95 4.75
N ALA A 63 8.47 10.99 3.81
CA ALA A 63 9.28 9.79 3.92
C ALA A 63 10.79 10.10 3.93
N GLU A 64 11.25 11.03 3.08
CA GLU A 64 12.64 11.49 3.02
C GLU A 64 13.08 12.20 4.31
N THR A 65 12.14 12.77 5.07
CA THR A 65 12.44 13.54 6.29
C THR A 65 12.34 12.68 7.57
N PHE A 66 11.34 11.80 7.66
CA PHE A 66 10.98 11.12 8.91
C PHE A 66 11.17 9.59 8.88
N ILE A 67 11.27 8.97 7.71
CA ILE A 67 11.32 7.50 7.58
C ILE A 67 12.72 7.07 7.10
N PRO A 68 13.52 6.41 7.95
CA PRO A 68 14.83 5.89 7.53
C PRO A 68 14.72 4.97 6.30
N ASN A 69 15.65 5.13 5.37
CA ASN A 69 15.74 4.31 4.17
C ASN A 69 17.06 3.51 4.13
N PRO A 70 17.30 2.57 5.06
CA PRO A 70 18.57 1.86 5.15
C PRO A 70 18.91 1.03 3.90
N LEU A 71 17.88 0.64 3.14
CA LEU A 71 18.02 -0.14 1.91
C LEU A 71 18.15 0.73 0.65
N ASN A 72 18.14 2.06 0.80
CA ASN A 72 18.20 3.04 -0.30
C ASN A 72 17.18 2.76 -1.42
N LEU A 73 15.96 2.38 -1.04
CA LEU A 73 14.89 2.11 -2.00
C LEU A 73 14.42 3.40 -2.69
N PRO A 74 14.10 3.36 -3.99
CA PRO A 74 13.92 4.58 -4.79
C PRO A 74 12.52 5.22 -4.69
N GLU A 75 11.51 4.48 -4.25
CA GLU A 75 10.10 4.88 -4.32
C GLU A 75 9.42 4.81 -2.95
N VAL A 76 8.36 5.60 -2.78
CA VAL A 76 7.53 5.63 -1.58
C VAL A 76 6.12 5.19 -1.98
N ASP A 77 5.56 4.24 -1.24
CA ASP A 77 4.23 3.65 -1.45
C ASP A 77 3.29 4.03 -0.31
N HIS A 78 2.01 4.22 -0.64
CA HIS A 78 0.93 4.35 0.34
C HIS A 78 0.41 2.95 0.66
N ILE A 79 0.65 2.45 1.87
CA ILE A 79 0.32 1.08 2.30
C ILE A 79 -1.15 0.75 2.05
N LEU A 80 -2.05 1.66 2.45
CA LEU A 80 -3.51 1.55 2.29
C LEU A 80 -3.99 1.97 0.89
N ALA A 81 -3.09 2.34 -0.01
CA ALA A 81 -3.38 2.88 -1.35
C ALA A 81 -4.23 4.17 -1.36
N ILE A 82 -4.41 4.83 -0.21
CA ILE A 82 -5.09 6.13 -0.10
C ILE A 82 -4.04 7.23 -0.29
N LYS A 83 -3.92 7.74 -1.52
CA LYS A 83 -2.88 8.71 -1.94
C LYS A 83 -2.95 10.07 -1.25
N THR A 84 -4.11 10.42 -0.71
CA THR A 84 -4.36 11.67 0.04
C THR A 84 -4.04 11.53 1.52
N ASP A 85 -3.91 10.30 2.04
CA ASP A 85 -3.57 10.03 3.43
C ASP A 85 -2.05 9.93 3.57
N ASN A 86 -1.41 11.05 3.87
CA ASN A 86 0.05 11.16 3.97
C ASN A 86 0.60 10.88 5.38
N ARG A 87 -0.20 10.36 6.31
CA ARG A 87 0.30 10.00 7.65
C ARG A 87 1.50 9.06 7.53
N LEU A 88 2.53 9.27 8.34
CA LEU A 88 3.77 8.48 8.29
C LEU A 88 3.53 6.97 8.39
N THR A 89 2.52 6.56 9.17
CA THR A 89 2.11 5.14 9.31
C THR A 89 1.54 4.52 8.03
N ASN A 90 1.13 5.33 7.06
CA ASN A 90 0.64 4.89 5.76
C ASN A 90 1.73 4.93 4.67
N LEU A 91 2.95 5.35 4.98
CA LEU A 91 4.02 5.49 4.00
C LEU A 91 5.12 4.46 4.24
N ARG A 92 5.67 3.90 3.15
CA ARG A 92 6.85 3.03 3.21
C ARG A 92 7.76 3.20 2.01
N TRP A 93 9.04 2.94 2.22
CA TRP A 93 10.00 2.79 1.13
C TRP A 93 9.79 1.45 0.41
N VAL A 94 9.81 1.47 -0.92
CA VAL A 94 9.52 0.30 -1.77
C VAL A 94 10.44 0.27 -2.99
N SER A 95 10.73 -0.94 -3.48
CA SER A 95 11.41 -1.10 -4.77
C SER A 95 10.46 -0.73 -5.92
N ARG A 96 11.01 -0.30 -7.06
CA ARG A 96 10.20 0.01 -8.24
C ARG A 96 9.38 -1.18 -8.75
N SER A 97 9.92 -2.40 -8.63
CA SER A 97 9.20 -3.63 -8.99
C SER A 97 8.02 -3.88 -8.07
N ASP A 98 8.21 -3.67 -6.76
CA ASP A 98 7.16 -3.93 -5.77
C ASP A 98 6.07 -2.87 -5.82
N ASN A 99 6.42 -1.60 -6.07
CA ASN A 99 5.43 -0.55 -6.29
C ASN A 99 4.54 -0.86 -7.51
N GLN A 100 5.13 -1.40 -8.58
CA GLN A 100 4.36 -1.81 -9.76
C GLN A 100 3.41 -2.97 -9.46
N LYS A 101 3.82 -3.95 -8.65
CA LYS A 101 2.93 -5.01 -8.16
C LYS A 101 1.79 -4.46 -7.30
N ASN A 102 1.99 -3.29 -6.67
CA ASN A 102 0.99 -2.63 -5.81
C ASN A 102 0.04 -1.69 -6.56
N LYS A 103 0.17 -1.53 -7.88
CA LYS A 103 -0.82 -0.78 -8.67
C LYS A 103 -2.16 -1.50 -8.64
N ASN A 104 -3.11 -0.95 -7.88
CA ASN A 104 -4.48 -1.43 -7.89
C ASN A 104 -5.12 -1.14 -9.25
N GLY A 105 -5.56 -2.18 -9.95
CA GLY A 105 -6.55 -2.02 -11.02
C GLY A 105 -7.90 -1.69 -10.40
N TYR A 106 -8.47 -0.53 -10.76
CA TYR A 106 -9.83 -0.04 -10.49
C TYR A 106 -10.47 -0.32 -9.11
N ASN A 107 -10.76 0.74 -8.35
CA ASN A 107 -11.88 1.00 -7.40
C ASN A 107 -12.54 -0.12 -6.55
N ASP A 108 -12.06 -1.35 -6.54
CA ASP A 108 -12.45 -2.31 -5.51
C ASP A 108 -11.87 -1.76 -4.19
N LEU A 109 -12.67 -1.72 -3.13
CA LEU A 109 -12.14 -1.48 -1.79
C LEU A 109 -11.36 -2.73 -1.41
N PHE A 110 -10.06 -2.58 -1.14
CA PHE A 110 -9.21 -3.66 -0.66
C PHE A 110 -8.99 -3.45 0.83
N GLU A 111 -9.30 -4.45 1.64
CA GLU A 111 -8.81 -4.50 3.02
C GLU A 111 -7.44 -5.19 3.02
N PHE A 112 -6.48 -4.59 3.72
CA PHE A 112 -5.13 -5.14 3.89
C PHE A 112 -4.86 -5.41 5.37
N VAL A 113 -4.00 -6.39 5.64
CA VAL A 113 -3.51 -6.72 6.98
C VAL A 113 -1.98 -6.76 6.97
N ASP A 114 -1.38 -6.45 8.11
CA ASP A 114 0.09 -6.44 8.26
C ASP A 114 0.66 -7.86 8.39
N THR A 115 -0.11 -8.79 8.96
CA THR A 115 0.28 -10.18 9.21
C THR A 115 -0.86 -11.14 8.89
N LEU A 116 -0.51 -12.38 8.53
CA LEU A 116 -1.48 -13.45 8.35
C LEU A 116 -1.98 -13.93 9.73
N PRO A 117 -3.25 -14.33 9.86
CA PRO A 117 -3.73 -15.03 11.04
C PRO A 117 -2.89 -16.28 11.34
N GLU A 118 -2.74 -16.65 12.61
CA GLU A 118 -1.93 -17.81 13.02
C GLU A 118 -2.48 -19.13 12.46
N ASP A 119 -3.79 -19.21 12.25
CA ASP A 119 -4.48 -20.37 11.67
C ASP A 119 -4.62 -20.30 10.15
N ALA A 120 -3.95 -19.35 9.47
CA ALA A 120 -4.05 -19.21 8.03
C ALA A 120 -3.10 -20.18 7.31
N ASP A 121 -3.68 -21.20 6.68
CA ASP A 121 -2.95 -22.19 5.90
C ASP A 121 -2.85 -21.78 4.42
N GLU A 122 -1.73 -22.09 3.76
CA GLU A 122 -1.59 -21.86 2.32
C GLU A 122 -2.50 -22.79 1.52
N VAL A 123 -3.19 -22.25 0.53
CA VAL A 123 -4.00 -22.97 -0.45
C VAL A 123 -3.12 -23.20 -1.68
N GLU A 124 -2.35 -24.28 -1.69
CA GLU A 124 -1.41 -24.66 -2.75
C GLU A 124 -2.12 -25.32 -3.94
N PHE A 125 -3.20 -26.07 -3.70
CA PHE A 125 -3.93 -26.78 -4.73
C PHE A 125 -5.44 -26.64 -4.58
N TYR A 126 -6.13 -26.42 -5.69
CA TYR A 126 -7.58 -26.39 -5.73
C TYR A 126 -8.11 -26.88 -7.07
N THR A 127 -8.86 -27.98 -7.06
CA THR A 127 -9.54 -28.54 -8.25
C THR A 127 -8.61 -28.73 -9.46
N GLY A 128 -7.43 -29.32 -9.24
CA GLY A 128 -6.43 -29.54 -10.29
C GLY A 128 -5.61 -28.30 -10.70
N HIS A 129 -5.81 -27.16 -10.03
CA HIS A 129 -5.01 -25.96 -10.23
C HIS A 129 -3.99 -25.80 -9.11
N GLN A 130 -2.75 -25.47 -9.47
CA GLN A 130 -1.70 -25.06 -8.54
C GLN A 130 -1.77 -23.55 -8.32
N LEU A 131 -1.81 -23.16 -7.06
CA LEU A 131 -1.86 -21.79 -6.59
C LEU A 131 -0.56 -21.44 -5.87
N GLN A 132 -0.31 -20.15 -5.75
CA GLN A 132 0.78 -19.61 -4.93
C GLN A 132 0.26 -18.37 -4.24
N ASN A 133 0.74 -18.11 -3.02
CA ASN A 133 0.48 -16.86 -2.28
C ASN A 133 -0.96 -16.67 -1.79
N TYR A 134 -1.78 -17.71 -1.83
CA TYR A 134 -3.17 -17.66 -1.36
C TYR A 134 -3.28 -18.41 -0.04
N TYR A 135 -3.92 -17.82 0.96
CA TYR A 135 -4.03 -18.38 2.31
C TYR A 135 -5.49 -18.36 2.77
N TYR A 136 -5.90 -19.31 3.60
CA TYR A 136 -7.26 -19.37 4.16
C TYR A 136 -7.19 -19.56 5.67
N SER A 137 -7.88 -18.70 6.43
CA SER A 137 -8.07 -18.84 7.87
C SER A 137 -9.45 -19.46 8.14
N PRO A 138 -9.51 -20.70 8.66
CA PRO A 138 -10.78 -21.34 9.01
C PRO A 138 -11.54 -20.58 10.10
N SER A 139 -10.86 -20.04 11.12
CA SER A 139 -11.53 -19.34 12.23
C SER A 139 -12.18 -18.03 11.81
N LEU A 140 -11.53 -17.27 10.93
CA LEU A 140 -12.06 -16.00 10.41
C LEU A 140 -12.94 -16.19 9.18
N ASN A 141 -12.92 -17.37 8.57
CA ASN A 141 -13.58 -17.69 7.32
C ASN A 141 -13.21 -16.68 6.20
N LYS A 142 -11.93 -16.29 6.17
CA LYS A 142 -11.38 -15.30 5.25
C LYS A 142 -10.24 -15.91 4.44
N MET A 143 -10.17 -15.49 3.19
CA MET A 143 -9.07 -15.82 2.30
C MET A 143 -8.19 -14.59 2.12
N TYR A 144 -6.89 -14.82 1.98
CA TYR A 144 -5.86 -13.80 1.90
C TYR A 144 -4.99 -14.04 0.67
N PHE A 145 -4.45 -12.96 0.11
CA PHE A 145 -3.44 -13.01 -0.95
C PHE A 145 -2.22 -12.21 -0.53
N ASN A 146 -1.06 -12.85 -0.45
CA ASN A 146 0.19 -12.23 -0.03
C ASN A 146 1.15 -12.08 -1.21
N ASN A 147 1.29 -10.89 -1.78
CA ASN A 147 2.21 -10.68 -2.91
C ASN A 147 3.69 -10.52 -2.50
N GLY A 148 4.03 -10.84 -1.24
CA GLY A 148 5.35 -10.63 -0.63
C GLY A 148 5.58 -9.20 -0.12
N VAL A 149 4.64 -8.30 -0.36
CA VAL A 149 4.74 -6.87 0.00
C VAL A 149 3.59 -6.45 0.91
N ARG A 150 2.39 -6.98 0.68
CA ARG A 150 1.21 -6.76 1.51
C ARG A 150 0.29 -7.96 1.43
N ILE A 151 -0.49 -8.14 2.49
CA ILE A 151 -1.49 -9.21 2.56
C ILE A 151 -2.86 -8.58 2.35
N ARG A 152 -3.50 -8.93 1.24
CA ARG A 152 -4.85 -8.50 0.90
C ARG A 152 -5.86 -9.49 1.48
N ILE A 153 -6.90 -8.99 2.16
CA ILE A 153 -8.12 -9.77 2.40
C ILE A 153 -8.88 -9.88 1.08
N MET A 154 -9.06 -11.10 0.61
CA MET A 154 -9.86 -11.39 -0.57
C MET A 154 -11.34 -11.20 -0.23
N ILE A 155 -12.06 -10.48 -1.08
CA ILE A 155 -13.50 -10.27 -0.92
C ILE A 155 -14.22 -11.33 -1.74
N PRO A 156 -15.04 -12.19 -1.11
CA PRO A 156 -15.80 -13.17 -1.85
C PRO A 156 -16.93 -12.46 -2.62
N ARG A 157 -17.24 -12.98 -3.81
CA ARG A 157 -18.36 -12.52 -4.64
C ARG A 157 -19.39 -13.63 -4.75
N TYR A 158 -20.66 -13.25 -4.84
CA TYR A 158 -21.71 -14.22 -5.15
C TYR A 158 -21.60 -14.65 -6.62
N CYS A 159 -21.50 -15.96 -6.84
CA CYS A 159 -21.71 -16.58 -8.13
C CYS A 159 -22.87 -17.57 -8.00
N ARG A 160 -23.98 -17.27 -8.69
CA ARG A 160 -25.26 -17.98 -8.53
C ARG A 160 -25.68 -17.99 -7.05
N LYS A 161 -25.65 -19.15 -6.38
CA LYS A 161 -26.04 -19.36 -4.97
C LYS A 161 -24.85 -19.68 -4.06
N SER A 162 -23.63 -19.36 -4.48
CA SER A 162 -22.42 -19.68 -3.72
C SER A 162 -21.47 -18.49 -3.66
N LEU A 163 -20.78 -18.34 -2.53
CA LEU A 163 -19.70 -17.38 -2.38
C LEU A 163 -18.41 -17.97 -2.96
N ILE A 164 -17.75 -17.20 -3.83
CA ILE A 164 -16.51 -17.58 -4.48
C ILE A 164 -15.44 -16.50 -4.32
N TYR A 165 -14.19 -16.92 -4.28
CA TYR A 165 -13.02 -16.06 -4.48
C TYR A 165 -12.53 -16.21 -5.92
N LEU A 166 -12.30 -15.07 -6.58
CA LEU A 166 -11.68 -15.04 -7.90
C LEU A 166 -10.16 -14.95 -7.72
N CYS A 167 -9.46 -15.99 -8.17
CA CYS A 167 -8.02 -16.14 -7.98
C CYS A 167 -7.34 -16.43 -9.32
N LEU A 168 -6.02 -16.31 -9.34
CA LEU A 168 -5.17 -16.74 -10.46
C LEU A 168 -4.41 -17.99 -10.03
N ASP A 169 -4.32 -18.97 -10.92
CA ASP A 169 -3.38 -20.07 -10.72
C ASP A 169 -1.95 -19.64 -11.08
N ARG A 170 -0.97 -20.53 -10.86
CA ARG A 170 0.46 -20.27 -11.14
C ARG A 170 0.77 -19.93 -12.61
N PHE A 171 -0.15 -20.21 -13.54
CA PHE A 171 -0.02 -19.91 -14.96
C PHE A 171 -0.86 -18.70 -15.38
N ASN A 172 -1.33 -17.89 -14.42
CA ASN A 172 -2.19 -16.73 -14.62
C ASN A 172 -3.57 -17.05 -15.22
N LYS A 173 -4.08 -18.27 -15.05
CA LYS A 173 -5.45 -18.62 -15.43
C LYS A 173 -6.40 -18.26 -14.29
N HIS A 174 -7.51 -17.60 -14.63
CA HIS A 174 -8.56 -17.28 -13.67
C HIS A 174 -9.28 -18.54 -13.17
N ILE A 175 -9.41 -18.65 -11.85
CA ILE A 175 -10.10 -19.76 -11.18
C ILE A 175 -11.09 -19.25 -10.13
N GLN A 176 -12.10 -20.05 -9.86
CA GLN A 176 -13.13 -19.78 -8.86
C GLN A 176 -12.97 -20.73 -7.68
N ILE A 177 -12.58 -20.20 -6.54
CA ILE A 177 -12.47 -20.97 -5.30
C ILE A 177 -13.75 -20.81 -4.50
N TYR A 178 -14.43 -21.91 -4.22
CA TYR A 178 -15.72 -21.87 -3.52
C TYR A 178 -15.50 -21.86 -2.02
N LEU A 179 -16.05 -20.85 -1.34
CA LEU A 179 -15.88 -20.70 0.11
C LEU A 179 -16.41 -21.91 0.88
N THR A 180 -17.52 -22.49 0.43
CA THR A 180 -18.11 -23.71 1.03
C THR A 180 -17.22 -24.94 0.92
N ARG A 181 -16.26 -24.97 -0.02
CA ARG A 181 -15.29 -26.06 -0.15
C ARG A 181 -14.09 -25.82 0.75
N LEU A 182 -13.63 -24.57 0.87
CA LEU A 182 -12.61 -24.16 1.84
C LEU A 182 -13.05 -24.52 3.27
N GLN A 183 -14.27 -24.16 3.65
CA GLN A 183 -14.86 -24.48 4.97
C GLN A 183 -14.91 -25.98 5.28
N LYS A 184 -14.93 -26.84 4.25
CA LYS A 184 -14.95 -28.30 4.39
C LYS A 184 -13.55 -28.93 4.39
N GLY A 185 -12.48 -28.12 4.34
CA GLY A 185 -11.11 -28.61 4.19
C GLY A 185 -10.84 -29.21 2.80
N LEU A 186 -11.67 -28.91 1.79
CA LEU A 186 -11.55 -29.48 0.44
C LEU A 186 -10.62 -28.63 -0.44
N TYR A 187 -9.44 -28.35 0.08
CA TYR A 187 -8.31 -27.70 -0.58
C TYR A 187 -7.02 -28.45 -0.21
N ASN A 188 -5.98 -28.36 -1.03
CA ASN A 188 -4.75 -29.16 -0.88
C ASN A 188 -4.96 -30.68 -0.89
N ASN A 189 -6.08 -31.14 -1.45
CA ASN A 189 -6.32 -32.55 -1.73
C ASN A 189 -6.22 -32.76 -3.26
N GLU A 190 -5.59 -33.86 -3.67
CA GLU A 190 -5.53 -34.29 -5.08
C GLU A 190 -6.93 -34.54 -5.68
#